data_AF-A0A1Q3JZU7-F1
#
_entry.id   AF-A0A1Q3JZU7-F1
#
_cell.length_a   1.000
_cell.length_b   1.000
_cell.length_c   1.000
_cell.angle_alpha   90.00
_cell.angle_beta   90.00
_cell.angle_gamma   90.00
#
_symmetry.space_group_name_H-M   'P 1'
#
loop_
_entity.id
_entity.type
_entity.pdbx_description
1 polymer ?
#
loop_
_entity_poly.entity_id
_entity_poly.type
_entity_poly.pdbx_seq_one_letter_code
_entity_poly.pdbx_strand_id
1 'polypeptide(L)'
;MLDDSTYKLLRELHELLENGVITNDEFAFKKRELLEKANAQAPIPGKDNVVQEQHAVVENQFDFGSWLGKNKWWVVGAFFSLAGLYAGWYSFIRHDPGKDAKAAAALYCNCVEKNYEMLVKVDEDFIKSFSNYNFTTKQLARKKWNELQQSANSQWQQCIEKVEAKKKELARRNKGKNAVEFDAIYNAETNNYRATKIDQYNTLESNIQASISAIKNPTPDTEKIKSDLIGQRTQFWTFNYLSEISGATIRNTTENAGRLELEVMLKLNSESSGEHDAEVIMVYFQDGEDWTFNSVKMNSISYINIAPVDTWQRVILLPNTKHNTDYLGNKIWIKLPCQNDEEIAQGPDMSFDGRRCTYFYIRSREASPVQIKIKYMPID
;
A
#
# COMPACT_ATOMS: atom_id res chain seq x y z
N MET A 1 -23.70 19.46 -25.69
CA MET A 1 -22.26 19.70 -25.50
C MET A 1 -22.07 20.05 -24.04
N LEU A 2 -21.12 19.42 -23.35
CA LEU A 2 -20.77 19.81 -21.98
C LEU A 2 -20.19 21.23 -22.03
N ASP A 3 -20.54 22.08 -21.06
CA ASP A 3 -19.90 23.38 -20.94
C ASP A 3 -18.40 23.22 -20.56
N ASP A 4 -17.63 24.25 -20.88
CA ASP A 4 -16.17 24.24 -20.72
C ASP A 4 -15.75 24.09 -19.24
N SER A 5 -16.59 24.54 -18.30
CA SER A 5 -16.37 24.40 -16.87
C SER A 5 -16.55 22.95 -16.39
N THR A 6 -17.56 22.23 -16.88
CA THR A 6 -17.79 20.82 -16.55
C THR A 6 -16.66 19.95 -17.11
N TYR A 7 -16.16 20.28 -18.30
CA TYR A 7 -15.01 19.58 -18.89
C TYR A 7 -13.73 19.75 -18.05
N LYS A 8 -13.45 21.00 -17.60
CA LYS A 8 -12.31 21.30 -16.74
C LYS A 8 -12.36 20.54 -15.40
N LEU A 9 -13.53 20.52 -14.76
CA LEU A 9 -13.73 19.79 -13.49
C LEU A 9 -13.57 18.27 -13.63
N LEU A 10 -14.03 17.69 -14.76
CA LEU A 10 -13.84 16.26 -15.03
C LEU A 10 -12.37 15.90 -15.24
N ARG A 11 -11.57 16.81 -15.81
CA ARG A 11 -10.12 16.63 -15.96
C ARG A 11 -9.39 16.71 -14.63
N GLU A 12 -9.71 17.70 -13.79
CA GLU A 12 -9.13 17.81 -12.43
C GLU A 12 -9.45 16.58 -11.57
N LEU A 13 -10.69 16.06 -11.65
CA LEU A 13 -11.06 14.81 -10.98
C LEU A 13 -10.27 13.60 -11.50
N HIS A 14 -9.93 13.57 -12.79
CA HIS A 14 -9.13 12.48 -13.35
C HIS A 14 -7.67 12.55 -12.88
N GLU A 15 -7.09 13.75 -12.78
CA GLU A 15 -5.74 13.94 -12.24
C GLU A 15 -5.68 13.54 -10.75
N LEU A 16 -6.72 13.84 -9.96
CA LEU A 16 -6.82 13.38 -8.57
C LEU A 16 -6.93 11.85 -8.45
N LEU A 17 -7.60 11.20 -9.39
CA LEU A 17 -7.67 9.74 -9.47
C LEU A 17 -6.31 9.11 -9.83
N GLU A 18 -5.60 9.67 -10.81
CA GLU A 18 -4.26 9.18 -11.20
C GLU A 18 -3.23 9.35 -10.08
N ASN A 19 -3.34 10.43 -9.30
CA ASN A 19 -2.47 10.68 -8.14
C ASN A 19 -2.87 9.89 -6.88
N GLY A 20 -3.91 9.05 -6.94
CA GLY A 20 -4.37 8.23 -5.82
C GLY A 20 -5.00 9.01 -4.67
N VAL A 21 -5.37 10.28 -4.89
CA VAL A 21 -5.99 11.15 -3.89
C VAL A 21 -7.47 10.79 -3.67
N ILE A 22 -8.13 10.30 -4.72
CA ILE A 22 -9.51 9.78 -4.67
C ILE A 22 -9.56 8.37 -5.24
N THR A 23 -10.52 7.60 -4.77
CA THR A 23 -10.79 6.23 -5.24
C THR A 23 -11.61 6.23 -6.54
N ASN A 24 -11.61 5.09 -7.25
CA ASN A 24 -12.44 4.90 -8.45
C ASN A 24 -13.95 5.12 -8.18
N ASP A 25 -14.43 4.75 -6.99
CA ASP A 25 -15.83 4.91 -6.58
C ASP A 25 -16.18 6.38 -6.34
N GLU A 26 -15.30 7.14 -5.69
CA GLU A 26 -15.46 8.58 -5.49
C GLU A 26 -15.43 9.35 -6.82
N PHE A 27 -14.54 8.96 -7.74
CA PHE A 27 -14.51 9.51 -9.09
C PHE A 27 -15.81 9.24 -9.85
N ALA A 28 -16.31 7.98 -9.82
CA ALA A 28 -17.55 7.60 -10.48
C ALA A 28 -18.77 8.34 -9.93
N PHE A 29 -18.82 8.53 -8.61
CA PHE A 29 -19.87 9.32 -7.94
C PHE A 29 -19.83 10.79 -8.36
N LYS A 30 -18.67 11.45 -8.28
CA LYS A 30 -18.51 12.87 -8.62
C LYS A 30 -18.73 13.15 -10.10
N LYS A 31 -18.29 12.26 -10.98
CA LYS A 31 -18.58 12.31 -12.41
C LYS A 31 -20.08 12.27 -12.68
N ARG A 32 -20.83 11.40 -12.00
CA ARG A 32 -22.29 11.31 -12.14
C ARG A 32 -22.97 12.59 -11.66
N GLU A 33 -22.55 13.12 -10.51
CA GLU A 33 -23.06 14.38 -9.95
C GLU A 33 -22.88 15.57 -10.93
N LEU A 34 -21.70 15.68 -11.56
CA LEU A 34 -21.41 16.75 -12.53
C LEU A 34 -22.24 16.63 -13.82
N LEU A 35 -22.40 15.41 -14.34
CA LEU A 35 -23.19 15.17 -15.54
C LEU A 35 -24.69 15.38 -15.31
N GLU A 36 -25.21 15.08 -14.12
CA GLU A 36 -26.60 15.38 -13.76
C GLU A 36 -26.84 16.90 -13.67
N LYS A 37 -25.91 17.66 -13.08
CA LYS A 37 -25.98 19.13 -13.05
C LYS A 37 -25.94 19.74 -14.45
N ALA A 38 -25.10 19.21 -15.34
CA ALA A 38 -25.03 19.65 -16.74
C ALA A 38 -26.32 19.35 -17.53
N ASN A 39 -27.02 18.25 -17.22
CA ASN A 39 -28.29 17.89 -17.86
C ASN A 39 -29.51 18.65 -17.29
N ALA A 40 -29.44 19.13 -16.05
CA ALA A 40 -30.52 19.89 -15.41
C ALA A 40 -30.67 21.33 -15.95
N GLN A 41 -29.72 21.81 -16.77
CA GLN A 41 -29.72 23.16 -17.36
C GLN A 41 -30.14 23.21 -18.84
N ALA A 42 -30.62 22.10 -19.42
CA ALA A 42 -31.15 22.10 -20.78
C ALA A 42 -32.57 22.72 -20.83
N PRO A 43 -32.82 23.75 -21.66
CA PRO A 43 -34.16 24.32 -21.80
C PRO A 43 -35.10 23.35 -22.50
N ILE A 44 -36.31 23.21 -21.95
CA ILE A 44 -37.41 22.42 -22.53
C ILE A 44 -37.91 23.15 -23.80
N PRO A 45 -37.91 22.52 -24.99
CA PRO A 45 -38.46 23.14 -26.19
C PRO A 45 -39.99 23.03 -26.20
N GLY A 46 -40.63 24.20 -26.30
CA GLY A 46 -41.77 24.52 -27.17
C GLY A 46 -43.00 23.61 -27.15
N LYS A 47 -44.08 24.09 -26.50
CA LYS A 47 -45.45 23.76 -26.88
C LYS A 47 -45.78 24.48 -28.20
N ASP A 48 -45.96 23.74 -29.27
CA ASP A 48 -46.56 24.28 -30.49
C ASP A 48 -48.08 24.13 -30.48
N ASN A 49 -48.72 25.24 -30.85
CA ASN A 49 -50.14 25.40 -31.08
C ASN A 49 -50.58 24.54 -32.28
N VAL A 50 -51.67 23.79 -32.13
CA VAL A 50 -52.40 23.21 -33.27
C VAL A 50 -53.81 23.81 -33.30
N VAL A 51 -53.94 24.66 -34.31
CA VAL A 51 -55.11 25.18 -35.04
C VAL A 51 -56.43 24.43 -34.81
N GLN A 52 -57.46 25.19 -34.43
CA GLN A 52 -58.87 24.80 -34.55
C GLN A 52 -59.29 24.81 -36.04
N GLU A 53 -59.63 23.65 -36.58
CA GLU A 53 -60.45 23.55 -37.80
C GLU A 53 -61.89 23.22 -37.39
N GLN A 54 -62.81 24.13 -37.72
CA GLN A 54 -64.25 23.91 -37.64
C GLN A 54 -64.67 22.93 -38.73
N HIS A 55 -65.01 21.71 -38.35
CA HIS A 55 -65.80 20.81 -39.19
C HIS A 55 -67.28 20.92 -38.83
N ALA A 56 -68.08 21.22 -39.86
CA ALA A 56 -69.53 21.25 -39.80
C ALA A 56 -70.09 19.91 -39.29
N VAL A 57 -70.97 20.01 -38.30
CA VAL A 57 -71.77 18.90 -37.79
C VAL A 57 -72.77 18.51 -38.89
N VAL A 58 -72.49 17.42 -39.59
CA VAL A 58 -73.51 16.65 -40.29
C VAL A 58 -74.08 15.67 -39.28
N GLU A 59 -75.30 15.94 -38.80
CA GLU A 59 -76.11 14.99 -38.06
C GLU A 59 -76.41 13.78 -38.95
N ASN A 60 -75.52 12.80 -38.97
CA ASN A 60 -75.88 11.45 -39.35
C ASN A 60 -76.50 10.80 -38.11
N GLN A 61 -77.83 10.72 -38.09
CA GLN A 61 -78.56 9.83 -37.20
C GLN A 61 -78.21 8.37 -37.55
N PHE A 62 -77.06 7.92 -37.06
CA PHE A 62 -76.71 6.51 -37.06
C PHE A 62 -77.53 5.84 -35.96
N ASP A 63 -78.53 5.07 -36.38
CA ASP A 63 -79.36 4.26 -35.49
C ASP A 63 -78.53 3.08 -34.95
N PHE A 64 -77.82 3.35 -33.84
CA PHE A 64 -76.93 2.41 -33.17
C PHE A 64 -77.68 1.14 -32.71
N GLY A 65 -78.98 1.25 -32.41
CA GLY A 65 -79.83 0.13 -31.98
C GLY A 65 -80.14 -0.85 -33.11
N SER A 66 -80.52 -0.33 -34.27
CA SER A 66 -80.74 -1.10 -35.51
C SER A 66 -79.47 -1.81 -35.98
N TRP A 67 -78.33 -1.12 -35.93
CA TRP A 67 -77.04 -1.66 -36.35
C TRP A 67 -76.48 -2.75 -35.41
N LEU A 68 -76.59 -2.56 -34.09
CA LEU A 68 -76.22 -3.57 -33.09
C LEU A 68 -77.06 -4.84 -33.22
N GLY A 69 -78.37 -4.70 -33.48
CA GLY A 69 -79.26 -5.84 -33.69
C GLY A 69 -78.86 -6.71 -34.88
N LYS A 70 -78.40 -6.09 -35.98
CA LYS A 70 -77.99 -6.77 -37.21
C LYS A 70 -76.58 -7.37 -37.14
N ASN A 71 -75.69 -6.78 -36.33
CA ASN A 71 -74.27 -7.18 -36.25
C ASN A 71 -73.86 -7.79 -34.90
N LYS A 72 -74.82 -8.15 -34.02
CA LYS A 72 -74.56 -8.62 -32.65
C LYS A 72 -73.49 -9.71 -32.54
N TRP A 73 -73.49 -10.69 -33.45
CA TRP A 73 -72.52 -11.78 -33.44
C TRP A 73 -71.11 -11.33 -33.82
N TRP A 74 -70.99 -10.35 -34.72
CA TRP A 74 -69.71 -9.76 -35.09
C TRP A 74 -69.14 -8.90 -33.95
N VAL A 75 -69.99 -8.16 -33.24
CA VAL A 75 -69.62 -7.37 -32.05
C VAL A 75 -69.18 -8.27 -30.89
N VAL A 76 -69.89 -9.37 -30.64
CA VAL A 76 -69.49 -10.36 -29.62
C VAL A 76 -68.14 -10.99 -30.00
N GLY A 77 -67.94 -11.37 -31.27
CA GLY A 77 -66.65 -11.87 -31.75
C GLY A 77 -65.51 -10.85 -31.60
N ALA A 78 -65.77 -9.58 -31.94
CA ALA A 78 -64.81 -8.49 -31.76
C ALA A 78 -64.45 -8.29 -30.28
N PHE A 79 -65.43 -8.35 -29.38
CA PHE A 79 -65.21 -8.22 -27.94
C PHE A 79 -64.35 -9.37 -27.39
N PHE A 80 -64.63 -10.62 -27.76
CA PHE A 80 -63.80 -11.76 -27.36
C PHE A 80 -62.39 -11.69 -27.95
N SER A 81 -62.23 -11.21 -29.18
CA SER A 81 -60.91 -11.00 -29.78
C SER A 81 -60.12 -9.90 -29.06
N LEU A 82 -60.76 -8.79 -28.67
CA LEU A 82 -60.16 -7.72 -27.88
C LEU A 82 -59.81 -8.19 -26.46
N ALA A 83 -60.68 -8.97 -25.82
CA ALA A 83 -60.40 -9.56 -24.52
C ALA A 83 -59.22 -10.56 -24.58
N GLY A 84 -59.15 -11.37 -25.64
CA GLY A 84 -58.03 -12.27 -25.90
C GLY A 84 -56.71 -11.53 -26.16
N LEU A 85 -56.74 -10.48 -26.99
CA LEU A 85 -55.59 -9.62 -27.24
C LEU A 85 -55.15 -8.86 -25.98
N TYR A 86 -56.11 -8.38 -25.18
CA TYR A 86 -55.82 -7.72 -23.91
C TYR A 86 -55.25 -8.69 -22.87
N ALA A 87 -55.79 -9.90 -22.74
CA ALA A 87 -55.26 -10.94 -21.86
C ALA A 87 -53.85 -11.40 -22.30
N GLY A 88 -53.62 -11.51 -23.61
CA GLY A 88 -52.31 -11.77 -24.20
C GLY A 88 -51.32 -10.63 -23.94
N TRP A 89 -51.74 -9.38 -24.14
CA TRP A 89 -50.93 -8.20 -23.84
C TRP A 89 -50.61 -8.08 -22.35
N TYR A 90 -51.61 -8.29 -21.49
CA TYR A 90 -51.45 -8.23 -20.03
C TYR A 90 -50.54 -9.34 -19.50
N SER A 91 -50.62 -10.56 -20.05
CA SER A 91 -49.85 -11.71 -19.55
C SER A 91 -48.46 -11.85 -20.17
N PHE A 92 -48.25 -11.36 -21.41
CA PHE A 92 -46.98 -11.55 -22.13
C PHE A 92 -46.24 -10.25 -22.48
N ILE A 93 -46.92 -9.09 -22.49
CA ILE A 93 -46.33 -7.80 -22.91
C ILE A 93 -46.16 -6.82 -21.74
N ARG A 94 -47.00 -6.90 -20.70
CA ARG A 94 -46.84 -6.05 -19.51
C ARG A 94 -45.68 -6.52 -18.66
N HIS A 95 -44.56 -5.78 -18.73
CA HIS A 95 -43.42 -5.96 -17.84
C HIS A 95 -43.81 -5.61 -16.40
N ASP A 96 -43.55 -6.55 -15.49
CA ASP A 96 -43.78 -6.41 -14.05
C ASP A 96 -42.45 -6.04 -13.40
N PRO A 97 -42.28 -4.78 -12.97
CA PRO A 97 -41.01 -4.30 -12.41
C PRO A 97 -40.60 -5.09 -11.16
N GLY A 98 -41.55 -5.60 -10.38
CA GLY A 98 -41.26 -6.41 -9.20
C GLY A 98 -40.72 -7.79 -9.53
N LYS A 99 -41.30 -8.46 -10.54
CA LYS A 99 -40.78 -9.77 -11.00
C LYS A 99 -39.41 -9.63 -11.64
N ASP A 100 -39.23 -8.63 -12.49
CA ASP A 100 -37.96 -8.37 -13.16
C ASP A 100 -36.86 -8.01 -12.15
N ALA A 101 -37.17 -7.16 -11.16
CA ALA A 101 -36.22 -6.77 -10.12
C ALA A 101 -35.80 -7.96 -9.26
N LYS A 102 -36.76 -8.80 -8.83
CA LYS A 102 -36.47 -10.02 -8.06
C LYS A 102 -35.64 -11.03 -8.84
N ALA A 103 -35.88 -11.17 -10.15
CA ALA A 103 -35.08 -12.05 -11.01
C ALA A 103 -33.63 -11.55 -11.14
N ALA A 104 -33.42 -10.23 -11.31
CA ALA A 104 -32.09 -9.64 -11.32
C ALA A 104 -31.39 -9.76 -9.96
N ALA A 105 -32.12 -9.51 -8.87
CA ALA A 105 -31.60 -9.63 -7.51
C ALA A 105 -31.22 -11.08 -7.17
N ALA A 106 -32.01 -12.08 -7.56
CA ALA A 106 -31.70 -13.49 -7.35
C ALA A 106 -30.38 -13.91 -8.01
N LEU A 107 -30.09 -13.41 -9.22
CA LEU A 107 -28.81 -13.65 -9.89
C LEU A 107 -27.64 -13.00 -9.13
N TYR A 108 -27.84 -11.77 -8.65
CA TYR A 108 -26.86 -11.09 -7.80
C TYR A 108 -26.58 -11.88 -6.52
N CYS A 109 -27.63 -12.29 -5.81
CA CYS A 109 -27.52 -13.09 -4.58
C CYS A 109 -26.79 -14.41 -4.82
N ASN A 110 -27.07 -15.10 -5.94
CA ASN A 110 -26.33 -16.33 -6.30
C ASN A 110 -24.84 -16.08 -6.53
N CYS A 111 -24.47 -14.97 -7.19
CA CYS A 111 -23.08 -14.58 -7.36
C CYS A 111 -22.41 -14.29 -6.02
N VAL A 112 -23.09 -13.57 -5.14
CA VAL A 112 -22.60 -13.24 -3.79
C VAL A 112 -22.37 -14.51 -2.99
N GLU A 113 -23.35 -15.42 -2.96
CA GLU A 113 -23.26 -16.70 -2.25
C GLU A 113 -22.05 -17.50 -2.66
N LYS A 114 -21.90 -17.75 -3.97
CA LYS A 114 -20.78 -18.51 -4.52
C LYS A 114 -19.44 -17.83 -4.24
N ASN A 115 -19.37 -16.50 -4.34
CA ASN A 115 -18.15 -15.78 -4.03
C ASN A 115 -17.75 -15.93 -2.56
N TYR A 116 -18.71 -15.77 -1.64
CA TYR A 116 -18.44 -15.97 -0.22
C TYR A 116 -18.04 -17.40 0.11
N GLU A 117 -18.70 -18.41 -0.47
CA GLU A 117 -18.30 -19.82 -0.29
C GLU A 117 -16.86 -20.07 -0.74
N MET A 118 -16.46 -19.48 -1.88
CA MET A 118 -15.09 -19.58 -2.37
C MET A 118 -14.08 -18.86 -1.47
N LEU A 119 -14.39 -17.63 -1.04
CA LEU A 119 -13.51 -16.86 -0.16
C LEU A 119 -13.34 -17.51 1.20
N VAL A 120 -14.43 -17.98 1.83
CA VAL A 120 -14.39 -18.73 3.09
C VAL A 120 -13.48 -19.96 2.96
N LYS A 121 -13.62 -20.72 1.87
CA LYS A 121 -12.77 -21.89 1.63
C LYS A 121 -11.30 -21.50 1.46
N VAL A 122 -11.01 -20.45 0.69
CA VAL A 122 -9.64 -19.93 0.50
C VAL A 122 -9.03 -19.51 1.83
N ASP A 123 -9.78 -18.77 2.63
CA ASP A 123 -9.32 -18.23 3.90
C ASP A 123 -9.11 -19.35 4.94
N GLU A 124 -10.02 -20.33 5.01
CA GLU A 124 -9.83 -21.53 5.82
C GLU A 124 -8.60 -22.33 5.41
N ASP A 125 -8.40 -22.54 4.10
CA ASP A 125 -7.25 -23.27 3.57
C ASP A 125 -5.94 -22.53 3.87
N PHE A 126 -5.93 -21.19 3.75
CA PHE A 126 -4.80 -20.36 4.13
C PHE A 126 -4.49 -20.47 5.62
N ILE A 127 -5.49 -20.38 6.50
CA ILE A 127 -5.30 -20.53 7.96
C ILE A 127 -4.74 -21.93 8.29
N LYS A 128 -5.34 -22.99 7.73
CA LYS A 128 -4.92 -24.39 7.98
C LYS A 128 -3.49 -24.66 7.52
N SER A 129 -3.05 -24.01 6.45
CA SER A 129 -1.72 -24.18 5.87
C SER A 129 -0.71 -23.09 6.26
N PHE A 130 -1.11 -22.12 7.09
CA PHE A 130 -0.32 -20.94 7.42
C PHE A 130 1.07 -21.30 7.95
N SER A 131 1.14 -22.25 8.90
CA SER A 131 2.39 -22.72 9.49
C SER A 131 3.28 -23.47 8.49
N ASN A 132 2.71 -24.06 7.44
CA ASN A 132 3.45 -24.85 6.45
C ASN A 132 4.17 -23.96 5.43
N TYR A 133 3.73 -22.71 5.27
CA TYR A 133 4.35 -21.78 4.33
C TYR A 133 5.65 -21.15 4.83
N ASN A 134 5.92 -21.20 6.15
CA ASN A 134 7.16 -20.66 6.76
C ASN A 134 7.49 -19.22 6.32
N PHE A 135 6.48 -18.33 6.35
CA PHE A 135 6.66 -16.94 5.94
C PHE A 135 7.72 -16.24 6.80
N THR A 136 8.71 -15.65 6.14
CA THR A 136 9.74 -14.84 6.81
C THR A 136 9.33 -13.38 6.99
N THR A 137 8.39 -12.89 6.19
CA THR A 137 7.88 -11.50 6.26
C THR A 137 6.35 -11.47 6.14
N LYS A 138 5.74 -10.43 6.70
CA LYS A 138 4.30 -10.17 6.59
C LYS A 138 3.86 -10.01 5.13
N GLN A 139 4.68 -9.32 4.32
CA GLN A 139 4.42 -9.10 2.90
C GLN A 139 4.33 -10.41 2.11
N LEU A 140 5.20 -11.40 2.40
CA LEU A 140 5.13 -12.71 1.75
C LEU A 140 3.81 -13.44 2.08
N ALA A 141 3.35 -13.34 3.33
CA ALA A 141 2.08 -13.92 3.75
C ALA A 141 0.89 -13.25 3.05
N ARG A 142 0.85 -11.90 2.98
CA ARG A 142 -0.18 -11.15 2.25
C ARG A 142 -0.20 -11.47 0.77
N LYS A 143 0.99 -11.54 0.14
CA LYS A 143 1.11 -11.90 -1.27
C LYS A 143 0.51 -13.28 -1.52
N LYS A 144 0.84 -14.26 -0.67
CA LYS A 144 0.31 -15.62 -0.80
C LYS A 144 -1.20 -15.68 -0.60
N TRP A 145 -1.72 -14.95 0.40
CA TRP A 145 -3.16 -14.86 0.62
C TRP A 145 -3.89 -14.25 -0.58
N ASN A 146 -3.38 -13.14 -1.11
CA ASN A 146 -3.90 -12.50 -2.33
C ASN A 146 -3.85 -13.44 -3.54
N GLU A 147 -2.76 -14.20 -3.72
CA GLU A 147 -2.63 -15.20 -4.78
C GLU A 147 -3.74 -16.26 -4.71
N LEU A 148 -4.05 -16.77 -3.50
CA LEU A 148 -5.12 -17.76 -3.32
C LEU A 148 -6.51 -17.18 -3.62
N GLN A 149 -6.72 -15.89 -3.33
CA GLN A 149 -7.99 -15.20 -3.62
C GLN A 149 -8.18 -14.87 -5.10
N GLN A 150 -7.15 -14.89 -5.94
CA GLN A 150 -7.24 -14.50 -7.36
C GLN A 150 -8.31 -15.28 -8.14
N SER A 151 -8.45 -16.58 -7.89
CA SER A 151 -9.46 -17.41 -8.56
C SER A 151 -10.89 -16.99 -8.17
N ALA A 152 -11.14 -16.77 -6.88
CA ALA A 152 -12.43 -16.28 -6.39
C ALA A 152 -12.76 -14.90 -6.98
N ASN A 153 -11.78 -13.99 -6.97
CA ASN A 153 -11.90 -12.65 -7.54
C ASN A 153 -12.21 -12.68 -9.04
N SER A 154 -11.54 -13.53 -9.81
CA SER A 154 -11.81 -13.67 -11.25
C SER A 154 -13.21 -14.22 -11.53
N GLN A 155 -13.68 -15.19 -10.75
CA GLN A 155 -15.03 -15.75 -10.91
C GLN A 155 -16.10 -14.74 -10.50
N TRP A 156 -15.86 -13.97 -9.45
CA TRP A 156 -16.72 -12.87 -9.01
C TRP A 156 -16.92 -11.84 -10.13
N GLN A 157 -15.83 -11.37 -10.75
CA GLN A 157 -15.90 -10.39 -11.84
C GLN A 157 -16.76 -10.91 -13.00
N GLN A 158 -16.52 -12.14 -13.46
CA GLN A 158 -17.32 -12.76 -14.53
C GLN A 158 -18.80 -12.93 -14.15
N CYS A 159 -19.09 -13.18 -12.87
CA CYS A 159 -20.45 -13.33 -12.39
C CYS A 159 -21.17 -11.98 -12.36
N ILE A 160 -20.51 -10.94 -11.83
CA ILE A 160 -21.06 -9.59 -11.75
C ILE A 160 -21.26 -8.96 -13.12
N GLU A 161 -20.37 -9.17 -14.08
CA GLU A 161 -20.58 -8.73 -15.46
C GLU A 161 -21.89 -9.30 -16.05
N LYS A 162 -22.18 -10.58 -15.79
CA LYS A 162 -23.44 -11.22 -16.22
C LYS A 162 -24.65 -10.64 -15.49
N VAL A 163 -24.52 -10.36 -14.19
CA VAL A 163 -25.59 -9.73 -13.40
C VAL A 163 -25.88 -8.33 -13.91
N GLU A 164 -24.86 -7.51 -14.16
CA GLU A 164 -25.03 -6.14 -14.67
C GLU A 164 -25.63 -6.13 -16.07
N ALA A 165 -25.18 -7.04 -16.96
CA ALA A 165 -25.80 -7.22 -18.26
C ALA A 165 -27.30 -7.56 -18.14
N LYS A 166 -27.65 -8.49 -17.23
CA LYS A 166 -29.04 -8.91 -17.04
C LYS A 166 -29.89 -7.84 -16.38
N LYS A 167 -29.37 -7.13 -15.38
CA LYS A 167 -30.00 -5.99 -14.73
C LYS A 167 -30.31 -4.91 -15.75
N LYS A 168 -29.36 -4.55 -16.60
CA LYS A 168 -29.55 -3.56 -17.67
C LYS A 168 -30.61 -4.00 -18.69
N GLU A 169 -30.60 -5.28 -19.07
CA GLU A 169 -31.61 -5.86 -19.96
C GLU A 169 -33.03 -5.73 -19.38
N LEU A 170 -33.21 -6.07 -18.10
CA LEU A 170 -34.48 -6.05 -17.39
C LEU A 170 -34.93 -4.61 -17.04
N ALA A 171 -34.02 -3.74 -16.66
CA ALA A 171 -34.29 -2.33 -16.43
C ALA A 171 -34.77 -1.63 -17.72
N ARG A 172 -34.22 -1.96 -18.89
CA ARG A 172 -34.65 -1.37 -20.18
C ARG A 172 -36.12 -1.66 -20.51
N ARG A 173 -36.67 -2.77 -19.99
CA ARG A 173 -38.07 -3.16 -20.15
C ARG A 173 -39.02 -2.33 -19.27
N ASN A 174 -38.49 -1.74 -18.19
CA ASN A 174 -39.23 -0.96 -17.21
C ASN A 174 -38.89 0.53 -17.36
N LYS A 175 -39.73 1.30 -18.06
CA LYS A 175 -39.54 2.75 -18.28
C LYS A 175 -40.41 3.59 -17.34
N GLY A 176 -40.01 4.84 -17.07
CA GLY A 176 -40.79 5.79 -16.28
C GLY A 176 -40.94 5.34 -14.82
N LYS A 177 -42.16 5.37 -14.27
CA LYS A 177 -42.43 4.99 -12.86
C LYS A 177 -42.02 3.55 -12.54
N ASN A 178 -42.12 2.64 -13.51
CA ASN A 178 -41.71 1.23 -13.34
C ASN A 178 -40.18 1.08 -13.18
N ALA A 179 -39.38 2.02 -13.70
CA ALA A 179 -37.92 1.99 -13.53
C ALA A 179 -37.53 2.24 -12.06
N VAL A 180 -38.18 3.23 -11.44
CA VAL A 180 -37.95 3.60 -10.03
C VAL A 180 -38.35 2.44 -9.11
N GLU A 181 -39.49 1.81 -9.39
CA GLU A 181 -39.96 0.64 -8.64
C GLU A 181 -39.03 -0.56 -8.80
N PHE A 182 -38.55 -0.82 -10.01
CA PHE A 182 -37.57 -1.87 -10.28
C PHE A 182 -36.28 -1.66 -9.46
N ASP A 183 -35.70 -0.46 -9.51
CA ASP A 183 -34.45 -0.15 -8.80
C ASP A 183 -34.64 -0.24 -7.28
N ALA A 184 -35.77 0.26 -6.75
CA ALA A 184 -36.07 0.18 -5.33
C ALA A 184 -36.17 -1.27 -4.83
N ILE A 185 -36.89 -2.13 -5.56
CA ILE A 185 -37.04 -3.55 -5.21
C ILE A 185 -35.69 -4.27 -5.35
N TYR A 186 -34.95 -4.06 -6.43
CA TYR A 186 -33.64 -4.66 -6.63
C TYR A 186 -32.69 -4.31 -5.48
N ASN A 187 -32.58 -3.02 -5.13
CA ASN A 187 -31.69 -2.57 -4.07
C ASN A 187 -32.09 -3.15 -2.70
N ALA A 188 -33.39 -3.18 -2.38
CA ALA A 188 -33.89 -3.76 -1.14
C ALA A 188 -33.53 -5.25 -1.00
N GLU A 189 -33.74 -6.04 -2.06
CA GLU A 189 -33.41 -7.49 -2.08
C GLU A 189 -31.89 -7.73 -1.94
N THR A 190 -31.07 -6.97 -2.67
CA THR A 190 -29.60 -7.14 -2.62
C THR A 190 -28.96 -6.71 -1.29
N ASN A 191 -29.48 -5.66 -0.65
CA ASN A 191 -28.96 -5.17 0.63
C ASN A 191 -29.16 -6.18 1.77
N ASN A 192 -30.34 -6.79 1.84
CA ASN A 192 -30.64 -7.84 2.82
C ASN A 192 -29.70 -9.04 2.67
N TYR A 193 -29.34 -9.38 1.43
CA TYR A 193 -28.50 -10.53 1.16
C TYR A 193 -27.04 -10.31 1.60
N ARG A 194 -26.48 -9.11 1.36
CA ARG A 194 -25.12 -8.77 1.81
C ARG A 194 -24.96 -8.90 3.33
N ALA A 195 -25.94 -8.40 4.08
CA ALA A 195 -25.88 -8.37 5.55
C ALA A 195 -25.73 -9.76 6.18
N THR A 196 -26.31 -10.80 5.58
CA THR A 196 -26.32 -12.16 6.16
C THR A 196 -25.00 -12.94 6.01
N LYS A 197 -24.08 -12.49 5.17
CA LYS A 197 -22.82 -13.22 4.87
C LYS A 197 -21.55 -12.49 5.29
N ILE A 198 -21.66 -11.23 5.69
CA ILE A 198 -20.53 -10.37 6.09
C ILE A 198 -19.87 -10.84 7.40
N ASP A 199 -20.65 -11.26 8.40
CA ASP A 199 -20.11 -11.55 9.74
C ASP A 199 -19.12 -12.74 9.76
N GLN A 200 -19.42 -13.80 9.00
CA GLN A 200 -18.56 -14.98 8.89
C GLN A 200 -17.24 -14.65 8.19
N TYR A 201 -17.30 -13.86 7.12
CA TYR A 201 -16.12 -13.43 6.37
C TYR A 201 -15.21 -12.52 7.21
N ASN A 202 -15.79 -11.52 7.89
CA ASN A 202 -15.04 -10.60 8.75
C ASN A 202 -14.28 -11.34 9.86
N THR A 203 -14.84 -12.42 10.39
CA THR A 203 -14.18 -13.23 11.42
C THR A 203 -12.94 -13.94 10.88
N LEU A 204 -13.03 -14.54 9.70
CA LEU A 204 -11.90 -15.22 9.05
C LEU A 204 -10.81 -14.23 8.64
N GLU A 205 -11.21 -13.10 8.04
CA GLU A 205 -10.29 -12.03 7.69
C GLU A 205 -9.53 -11.51 8.93
N SER A 206 -10.22 -11.27 10.04
CA SER A 206 -9.59 -10.86 11.30
C SER A 206 -8.58 -11.90 11.81
N ASN A 207 -8.90 -13.19 11.71
CA ASN A 207 -7.97 -14.26 12.11
C ASN A 207 -6.72 -14.27 11.22
N ILE A 208 -6.88 -14.10 9.91
CA ILE A 208 -5.77 -14.00 8.96
C ILE A 208 -4.89 -12.80 9.28
N GLN A 209 -5.48 -11.62 9.52
CA GLN A 209 -4.73 -10.43 9.88
C GLN A 209 -3.97 -10.61 11.20
N ALA A 210 -4.56 -11.29 12.18
CA ALA A 210 -3.88 -11.63 13.43
C ALA A 210 -2.69 -12.58 13.19
N SER A 211 -2.86 -13.63 12.37
CA SER A 211 -1.79 -14.55 12.01
C SER A 211 -0.64 -13.86 11.26
N ILE A 212 -0.96 -12.99 10.29
CA ILE A 212 0.04 -12.19 9.57
C ILE A 212 0.76 -11.24 10.53
N SER A 213 0.01 -10.55 11.41
CA SER A 213 0.59 -9.60 12.36
C SER A 213 1.55 -10.24 13.36
N ALA A 214 1.36 -11.52 13.66
CA ALA A 214 2.23 -12.32 14.53
C ALA A 214 3.57 -12.70 13.86
N ILE A 215 3.71 -12.54 12.54
CA ILE A 215 4.99 -12.75 11.86
C ILE A 215 5.97 -11.67 12.33
N LYS A 216 7.11 -12.12 12.89
CA LYS A 216 8.21 -11.24 13.26
C LYS A 216 9.00 -10.87 12.01
N ASN A 217 9.10 -9.58 11.73
CA ASN A 217 9.93 -9.10 10.63
C ASN A 217 11.40 -9.42 10.90
N PRO A 218 12.15 -9.87 9.88
CA PRO A 218 13.56 -10.20 10.06
C PRO A 218 14.33 -8.94 10.39
N THR A 219 15.31 -9.07 11.29
CA THR A 219 16.30 -8.02 11.53
C THR A 219 17.00 -7.67 10.21
N PRO A 220 17.27 -6.38 9.92
CA PRO A 220 18.05 -5.98 8.76
C PRO A 220 19.36 -6.77 8.68
N ASP A 221 19.63 -7.36 7.52
CA ASP A 221 20.86 -8.09 7.29
C ASP A 221 22.06 -7.15 7.07
N THR A 222 23.25 -7.74 6.92
CA THR A 222 24.49 -6.98 6.74
C THR A 222 24.49 -6.14 5.46
N GLU A 223 23.79 -6.57 4.40
CA GLU A 223 23.76 -5.82 3.14
C GLU A 223 22.82 -4.63 3.22
N LYS A 224 21.65 -4.81 3.85
CA LYS A 224 20.74 -3.70 4.19
C LYS A 224 21.43 -2.68 5.09
N ILE A 225 22.13 -3.13 6.13
CA ILE A 225 22.93 -2.28 7.02
C ILE A 225 23.93 -1.44 6.23
N LYS A 226 24.73 -2.07 5.35
CA LYS A 226 25.72 -1.36 4.54
C LYS A 226 25.05 -0.33 3.62
N SER A 227 23.95 -0.70 2.97
CA SER A 227 23.20 0.20 2.10
C SER A 227 22.64 1.40 2.85
N ASP A 228 22.10 1.19 4.05
CA ASP A 228 21.47 2.24 4.86
C ASP A 228 22.48 3.22 5.46
N LEU A 229 23.73 2.78 5.64
CA LEU A 229 24.82 3.66 6.07
C LEU A 229 25.22 4.66 4.98
N ILE A 230 24.97 4.38 3.70
CA ILE A 230 25.40 5.28 2.61
C ILE A 230 24.69 6.64 2.71
N GLY A 231 25.47 7.71 2.58
CA GLY A 231 25.03 9.09 2.77
C GLY A 231 24.94 9.53 4.24
N GLN A 232 25.16 8.62 5.20
CA GLN A 232 25.16 8.96 6.61
C GLN A 232 26.51 9.54 7.05
N ARG A 233 26.45 10.45 8.02
CA ARG A 233 27.63 11.04 8.65
C ARG A 233 27.60 10.82 10.15
N THR A 234 28.71 10.34 10.66
CA THR A 234 29.00 10.27 12.10
C THR A 234 30.07 11.30 12.46
N GLN A 235 30.39 11.37 13.75
CA GLN A 235 31.47 12.23 14.24
C GLN A 235 32.86 11.89 13.65
N PHE A 236 33.11 10.63 13.27
CA PHE A 236 34.44 10.19 12.83
C PHE A 236 34.50 9.74 11.38
N TRP A 237 33.36 9.45 10.76
CA TRP A 237 33.29 8.90 9.40
C TRP A 237 32.09 9.45 8.64
N THR A 238 32.26 9.66 7.33
CA THR A 238 31.17 9.93 6.39
C THR A 238 31.14 8.79 5.41
N PHE A 239 30.03 8.07 5.35
CA PHE A 239 29.87 6.86 4.53
C PHE A 239 29.44 7.27 3.12
N ASN A 240 30.39 7.44 2.20
CA ASN A 240 30.07 7.92 0.85
C ASN A 240 29.82 6.77 -0.13
N TYR A 241 30.55 5.66 0.03
CA TYR A 241 30.55 4.55 -0.91
C TYR A 241 30.46 3.20 -0.22
N LEU A 242 29.76 2.26 -0.86
CA LEU A 242 29.65 0.89 -0.36
C LEU A 242 31.01 0.18 -0.26
N SER A 243 31.95 0.54 -1.15
CA SER A 243 33.32 0.02 -1.15
C SER A 243 34.13 0.42 0.09
N GLU A 244 33.71 1.45 0.83
CA GLU A 244 34.33 1.81 2.11
C GLU A 244 33.99 0.81 3.21
N ILE A 245 32.95 -0.03 3.06
CA ILE A 245 32.49 -0.96 4.10
C ILE A 245 32.82 -2.40 3.68
N SER A 246 34.05 -2.82 3.98
CA SER A 246 34.54 -4.17 3.64
C SER A 246 33.88 -5.29 4.44
N GLY A 247 33.31 -4.97 5.61
CA GLY A 247 32.59 -5.94 6.43
C GLY A 247 31.67 -5.31 7.46
N ALA A 248 30.61 -6.03 7.82
CA ALA A 248 29.69 -5.68 8.90
C ALA A 248 29.36 -6.94 9.71
N THR A 249 29.25 -6.81 11.03
CA THR A 249 28.88 -7.90 11.93
C THR A 249 28.00 -7.37 13.04
N ILE A 250 26.77 -7.88 13.13
CA ILE A 250 25.84 -7.55 14.21
C ILE A 250 26.32 -8.27 15.48
N ARG A 251 26.62 -7.50 16.53
CA ARG A 251 27.07 -8.01 17.84
C ARG A 251 25.93 -8.19 18.81
N ASN A 252 25.00 -7.24 18.81
CA ASN A 252 23.86 -7.24 19.70
C ASN A 252 22.64 -6.65 18.99
N THR A 253 21.46 -7.12 19.39
CA THR A 253 20.17 -6.73 18.84
C THR A 253 19.21 -6.51 20.00
N THR A 254 18.75 -5.27 20.17
CA THR A 254 17.74 -4.91 21.17
C THR A 254 16.48 -4.43 20.46
N GLU A 255 15.35 -5.04 20.75
CA GLU A 255 14.06 -4.71 20.12
C GLU A 255 13.04 -4.33 21.20
N ASN A 256 12.38 -3.19 21.03
CA ASN A 256 11.35 -2.71 21.95
C ASN A 256 10.29 -1.88 21.22
N ALA A 257 9.02 -2.30 21.28
CA ALA A 257 7.85 -1.51 20.87
C ALA A 257 7.98 -0.80 19.50
N GLY A 258 8.46 -1.52 18.48
CA GLY A 258 8.63 -0.96 17.13
C GLY A 258 9.94 -0.16 16.93
N ARG A 259 10.86 -0.21 17.89
CA ARG A 259 12.24 0.28 17.78
C ARG A 259 13.21 -0.90 17.81
N LEU A 260 14.18 -0.88 16.92
CA LEU A 260 15.23 -1.87 16.82
C LEU A 260 16.59 -1.18 16.88
N GLU A 261 17.43 -1.58 17.83
CA GLU A 261 18.79 -1.10 18.01
C GLU A 261 19.78 -2.21 17.72
N LEU A 262 20.71 -1.94 16.82
CA LEU A 262 21.76 -2.87 16.40
C LEU A 262 23.12 -2.32 16.80
N GLU A 263 23.87 -3.08 17.57
CA GLU A 263 25.30 -2.83 17.76
C GLU A 263 26.05 -3.55 16.65
N VAL A 264 26.70 -2.79 15.77
CA VAL A 264 27.35 -3.30 14.57
C VAL A 264 28.83 -2.97 14.61
N MET A 265 29.64 -4.01 14.42
CA MET A 265 31.06 -3.87 14.13
C MET A 265 31.25 -3.74 12.62
N LEU A 266 31.85 -2.63 12.19
CA LEU A 266 32.17 -2.35 10.80
C LEU A 266 33.68 -2.49 10.58
N LYS A 267 34.04 -3.06 9.44
CA LYS A 267 35.38 -2.92 8.86
C LYS A 267 35.29 -1.90 7.74
N LEU A 268 35.99 -0.79 7.93
CA LEU A 268 36.01 0.33 7.00
C LEU A 268 37.34 0.38 6.27
N ASN A 269 37.33 0.87 5.04
CA ASN A 269 38.52 1.07 4.23
C ASN A 269 38.53 2.49 3.66
N SER A 270 39.60 3.23 3.93
CA SER A 270 39.88 4.52 3.30
C SER A 270 41.10 4.40 2.41
N GLU A 271 41.04 4.98 1.22
CA GLU A 271 42.19 5.09 0.31
C GLU A 271 43.40 5.78 0.98
N SER A 272 43.13 6.71 1.91
CA SER A 272 44.16 7.54 2.54
C SER A 272 44.73 6.98 3.84
N SER A 273 43.92 6.24 4.60
CA SER A 273 44.27 5.80 5.97
C SER A 273 44.17 4.30 6.19
N GLY A 274 43.80 3.52 5.17
CA GLY A 274 43.74 2.06 5.19
C GLY A 274 42.51 1.52 5.90
N GLU A 275 42.67 0.36 6.55
CA GLU A 275 41.59 -0.34 7.23
C GLU A 275 41.36 0.19 8.66
N HIS A 276 40.07 0.27 9.03
CA HIS A 276 39.61 0.75 10.33
C HIS A 276 38.54 -0.18 10.88
N ASP A 277 38.62 -0.52 12.17
CA ASP A 277 37.47 -1.10 12.87
C ASP A 277 36.66 0.02 13.50
N ALA A 278 35.35 0.02 13.27
CA ALA A 278 34.40 0.92 13.89
C ALA A 278 33.28 0.15 14.59
N GLU A 279 32.80 0.72 15.68
CA GLU A 279 31.65 0.23 16.43
C GLU A 279 30.55 1.29 16.32
N VAL A 280 29.40 0.90 15.78
CA VAL A 280 28.25 1.79 15.59
C VAL A 280 27.01 1.21 16.22
N ILE A 281 26.14 2.09 16.71
CA ILE A 281 24.77 1.79 17.09
C ILE A 281 23.88 2.30 15.96
N MET A 282 23.12 1.41 15.34
CA MET A 282 22.11 1.75 14.34
C MET A 282 20.72 1.62 14.96
N VAL A 283 19.87 2.59 14.69
CA VAL A 283 18.48 2.60 15.16
C VAL A 283 17.56 2.51 13.96
N TYR A 284 16.58 1.60 14.03
CA TYR A 284 15.50 1.42 13.08
C TYR A 284 14.15 1.60 13.78
N PHE A 285 13.16 2.05 13.03
CA PHE A 285 11.77 2.06 13.45
C PHE A 285 10.93 1.17 12.55
N GLN A 286 9.89 0.58 13.11
CA GLN A 286 8.90 -0.16 12.37
C GLN A 286 7.96 0.84 11.69
N ASP A 287 8.04 0.93 10.37
CA ASP A 287 7.11 1.70 9.54
C ASP A 287 6.26 0.72 8.74
N GLY A 288 4.99 0.60 9.13
CA GLY A 288 4.09 -0.44 8.63
C GLY A 288 4.64 -1.85 8.90
N GLU A 289 5.03 -2.53 7.82
CA GLU A 289 5.50 -3.92 7.85
C GLU A 289 7.01 -4.07 7.70
N ASP A 290 7.79 -3.00 7.62
CA ASP A 290 9.24 -3.06 7.40
C ASP A 290 10.03 -2.26 8.45
N TRP A 291 11.33 -2.58 8.56
CA TRP A 291 12.27 -1.80 9.35
C TRP A 291 12.84 -0.67 8.51
N THR A 292 12.58 0.56 8.93
CA THR A 292 13.09 1.76 8.30
C THR A 292 14.26 2.31 9.10
N PHE A 293 15.38 2.57 8.42
CA PHE A 293 16.55 3.17 9.03
C PHE A 293 16.23 4.56 9.57
N ASN A 294 16.65 4.84 10.80
CA ASN A 294 16.40 6.12 11.45
C ASN A 294 17.70 6.88 11.73
N SER A 295 18.68 6.26 12.38
CA SER A 295 19.92 6.95 12.72
C SER A 295 21.09 6.00 12.97
N VAL A 296 22.30 6.55 12.91
CA VAL A 296 23.55 5.88 13.26
C VAL A 296 24.36 6.77 14.22
N LYS A 297 24.85 6.16 15.30
CA LYS A 297 25.82 6.76 16.23
C LYS A 297 27.09 5.91 16.24
N MET A 298 28.25 6.54 16.12
CA MET A 298 29.53 5.82 16.24
C MET A 298 30.00 5.83 17.69
N ASN A 299 30.09 4.65 18.30
CA ASN A 299 30.65 4.45 19.64
C ASN A 299 32.17 4.53 19.62
N SER A 300 32.81 3.97 18.59
CA SER A 300 34.26 4.05 18.47
C SER A 300 34.75 3.81 17.05
N ILE A 301 35.97 4.25 16.78
CA ILE A 301 36.72 3.96 15.56
C ILE A 301 38.19 3.74 15.90
N SER A 302 38.90 2.95 15.12
CA SER A 302 40.32 2.70 15.32
C SER A 302 41.16 2.97 14.08
N TYR A 303 42.34 3.55 14.30
CA TYR A 303 43.31 3.87 13.25
C TYR A 303 44.62 3.15 13.52
N ILE A 304 45.12 2.45 12.50
CA ILE A 304 46.45 1.84 12.53
C ILE A 304 47.46 2.91 12.16
N ASN A 305 48.46 3.09 13.03
CA ASN A 305 49.58 3.98 12.79
C ASN A 305 50.87 3.14 12.73
N ILE A 306 51.75 3.48 11.81
CA ILE A 306 53.05 2.82 11.68
C ILE A 306 54.07 3.67 12.44
N ALA A 307 54.80 3.07 13.38
CA ALA A 307 55.94 3.72 14.02
C ALA A 307 57.21 3.32 13.23
N PRO A 308 57.87 4.25 12.52
CA PRO A 308 59.12 3.95 11.80
C PRO A 308 60.30 3.88 12.77
N VAL A 309 61.41 3.21 12.39
CA VAL A 309 62.58 2.99 13.27
C VAL A 309 63.39 4.26 13.51
N ASP A 310 63.74 4.98 12.44
CA ASP A 310 64.73 6.06 12.53
C ASP A 310 64.14 7.46 12.43
N THR A 311 62.81 7.56 12.27
CA THR A 311 62.13 8.85 12.06
C THR A 311 60.95 9.00 13.01
N TRP A 312 60.52 10.25 13.22
CA TRP A 312 59.35 10.56 14.02
C TRP A 312 58.13 10.70 13.12
N GLN A 313 57.14 9.85 13.31
CA GLN A 313 55.85 9.97 12.63
C GLN A 313 54.88 10.76 13.51
N ARG A 314 54.30 11.82 12.95
CA ARG A 314 53.29 12.61 13.65
C ARG A 314 51.95 11.86 13.68
N VAL A 315 51.35 11.80 14.86
CA VAL A 315 49.99 11.31 15.10
C VAL A 315 49.15 12.46 15.60
N ILE A 316 48.07 12.78 14.89
CA ILE A 316 47.11 13.80 15.28
C ILE A 316 45.93 13.11 15.96
N LEU A 317 45.59 13.50 17.18
CA LEU A 317 44.44 12.96 17.88
C LEU A 317 43.15 13.63 17.40
N LEU A 318 42.07 12.86 17.34
CA LEU A 318 40.75 13.41 17.05
C LEU A 318 40.28 14.33 18.18
N PRO A 319 39.82 15.56 17.87
CA PRO A 319 39.34 16.49 18.89
C PRO A 319 38.10 15.93 19.60
N ASN A 320 37.91 16.31 20.87
CA ASN A 320 36.76 15.90 21.69
C ASN A 320 36.57 14.38 21.83
N THR A 321 37.68 13.63 21.88
CA THR A 321 37.65 12.16 22.05
C THR A 321 38.43 11.68 23.27
N LYS A 322 37.97 10.57 23.84
CA LYS A 322 38.81 9.67 24.65
C LYS A 322 39.50 8.73 23.67
N HIS A 323 40.78 8.45 23.88
CA HIS A 323 41.48 7.44 23.09
C HIS A 323 42.16 6.42 23.99
N ASN A 324 42.32 5.22 23.45
CA ASN A 324 43.14 4.16 24.02
C ASN A 324 44.10 3.66 22.94
N THR A 325 45.35 3.44 23.31
CA THR A 325 46.38 2.95 22.40
C THR A 325 46.67 1.49 22.73
N ASP A 326 46.47 0.63 21.74
CA ASP A 326 46.93 -0.75 21.76
C ASP A 326 48.24 -0.83 20.98
N TYR A 327 49.33 -1.12 21.70
CA TYR A 327 50.66 -1.24 21.11
C TYR A 327 50.88 -2.57 20.37
N LEU A 328 49.91 -3.49 20.40
CA LEU A 328 49.98 -4.80 19.73
C LEU A 328 51.23 -5.60 20.13
N GLY A 329 51.67 -5.45 21.38
CA GLY A 329 52.89 -6.10 21.91
C GLY A 329 54.21 -5.43 21.50
N ASN A 330 54.18 -4.32 20.76
CA ASN A 330 55.38 -3.63 20.28
C ASN A 330 55.87 -2.54 21.25
N LYS A 331 57.17 -2.25 21.20
CA LYS A 331 57.78 -1.15 21.96
C LYS A 331 57.97 0.08 21.06
N ILE A 332 57.60 1.25 21.57
CA ILE A 332 57.75 2.52 20.85
C ILE A 332 58.31 3.63 21.75
N TRP A 333 58.88 4.65 21.11
CA TRP A 333 59.07 5.97 21.68
C TRP A 333 57.89 6.87 21.32
N ILE A 334 57.43 7.66 22.29
CA ILE A 334 56.48 8.76 22.09
C ILE A 334 57.19 10.06 22.43
N LYS A 335 57.07 11.07 21.56
CA LYS A 335 57.52 12.43 21.84
C LYS A 335 56.32 13.36 22.01
N LEU A 336 56.28 14.10 23.12
CA LEU A 336 55.18 14.96 23.56
C LEU A 336 55.53 16.46 23.42
N PRO A 337 55.12 17.14 22.33
CA PRO A 337 55.51 18.53 22.08
C PRO A 337 54.95 19.53 23.08
N CYS A 338 53.79 19.21 23.68
CA CYS A 338 53.18 20.05 24.71
C CYS A 338 53.91 19.96 26.07
N GLN A 339 54.94 19.12 26.18
CA GLN A 339 55.73 18.92 27.39
C GLN A 339 57.22 19.11 27.12
N ASN A 340 57.58 20.23 26.48
CA ASN A 340 58.96 20.55 26.14
C ASN A 340 59.67 19.44 25.36
N ASP A 341 58.95 18.83 24.40
CA ASP A 341 59.49 17.78 23.54
C ASP A 341 59.98 16.53 24.29
N GLU A 342 59.39 16.23 25.46
CA GLU A 342 59.74 15.05 26.25
C GLU A 342 59.55 13.74 25.46
N GLU A 343 60.55 12.87 25.55
CA GLU A 343 60.53 11.53 24.96
C GLU A 343 60.29 10.48 26.05
N ILE A 344 59.24 9.68 25.86
CA ILE A 344 58.85 8.60 26.77
C ILE A 344 58.82 7.29 26.02
N ALA A 345 59.36 6.22 26.61
CA ALA A 345 59.12 4.88 26.07
C ALA A 345 57.69 4.43 26.43
N GLN A 346 57.11 3.60 25.58
CA GLN A 346 55.80 2.97 25.77
C GLN A 346 55.83 1.56 25.16
N GLY A 347 54.89 0.71 25.58
CA GLY A 347 54.81 -0.67 25.10
C GLY A 347 54.35 -1.64 26.21
N PRO A 348 54.45 -2.95 25.99
CA PRO A 348 54.06 -3.96 26.99
C PRO A 348 54.94 -3.95 28.25
N ASP A 349 56.14 -3.36 28.16
CA ASP A 349 57.10 -3.27 29.25
C ASP A 349 56.91 -2.03 30.14
N MET A 350 56.08 -1.05 29.73
CA MET A 350 55.89 0.19 30.48
C MET A 350 54.44 0.67 30.47
N SER A 351 53.95 1.08 31.65
CA SER A 351 52.60 1.66 31.80
C SER A 351 52.51 3.05 31.16
N PHE A 352 51.39 3.32 30.48
CA PHE A 352 51.07 4.67 30.01
C PHE A 352 50.91 5.64 31.20
N ASP A 353 51.57 6.79 31.12
CA ASP A 353 51.61 7.76 32.22
C ASP A 353 50.41 8.72 32.26
N GLY A 354 49.46 8.57 31.33
CA GLY A 354 48.22 9.36 31.29
C GLY A 354 48.34 10.75 30.67
N ARG A 355 49.55 11.19 30.28
CA ARG A 355 49.78 12.54 29.74
C ARG A 355 49.33 12.67 28.29
N ARG A 356 48.81 13.83 27.90
CA ARG A 356 48.11 14.02 26.62
C ARG A 356 48.50 15.34 25.95
N CYS A 357 48.80 15.27 24.67
CA CYS A 357 48.90 16.41 23.76
C CYS A 357 47.85 16.26 22.65
N THR A 358 47.48 17.34 21.94
CA THR A 358 46.59 17.27 20.76
C THR A 358 47.19 16.50 19.58
N TYR A 359 48.51 16.39 19.56
CA TYR A 359 49.28 15.52 18.67
C TYR A 359 50.56 15.08 19.39
N PHE A 360 51.11 13.95 18.97
CA PHE A 360 52.40 13.45 19.44
C PHE A 360 53.18 12.84 18.28
N TYR A 361 54.44 12.48 18.49
CA TYR A 361 55.20 11.72 17.52
C TYR A 361 55.49 10.32 18.03
N ILE A 362 55.52 9.34 17.12
CA ILE A 362 55.87 7.95 17.40
C ILE A 362 57.10 7.53 16.62
N ARG A 363 57.90 6.65 17.21
CA ARG A 363 59.06 5.99 16.60
C ARG A 363 59.20 4.58 17.19
N SER A 364 59.55 3.58 16.38
CA SER A 364 59.74 2.21 16.83
C SER A 364 60.98 2.11 17.73
N ARG A 365 60.91 1.25 18.76
CA ARG A 365 62.09 0.78 19.52
C ARG A 365 62.60 -0.55 18.99
N GLU A 366 61.89 -1.16 18.05
CA GLU A 366 62.24 -2.42 17.43
C GLU A 366 63.16 -2.20 16.21
N ALA A 367 63.74 -3.28 15.70
CA ALA A 367 64.59 -3.25 14.51
C ALA A 367 63.83 -2.98 13.19
N SER A 368 62.49 -3.01 13.22
CA SER A 368 61.64 -2.76 12.06
C SER A 368 60.48 -1.81 12.42
N PRO A 369 59.84 -1.18 11.41
CA PRO A 369 58.60 -0.45 11.65
C PRO A 369 57.53 -1.35 12.27
N VAL A 370 56.78 -0.81 13.22
CA VAL A 370 55.74 -1.55 13.95
C VAL A 370 54.40 -0.84 13.87
N GLN A 371 53.31 -1.61 13.98
CA GLN A 371 51.97 -1.05 14.00
C GLN A 371 51.51 -0.81 15.44
N ILE A 372 50.80 0.29 15.64
CA ILE A 372 50.03 0.58 16.85
C ILE A 372 48.61 0.93 16.45
N LYS A 373 47.63 0.58 17.29
CA LYS A 373 46.23 0.84 17.03
C LYS A 373 45.70 1.85 18.03
N ILE A 374 45.19 2.97 17.55
CA ILE A 374 44.59 4.00 18.41
C ILE A 374 43.08 3.94 18.23
N LYS A 375 42.37 3.56 19.29
CA LYS A 375 40.91 3.54 19.36
C LYS A 375 40.40 4.85 19.93
N TYR A 376 39.53 5.54 19.19
CA TYR A 376 38.88 6.78 19.58
C TYR A 376 37.43 6.54 19.96
N MET A 377 36.96 7.22 21.00
CA MET A 377 35.61 7.18 21.55
C MET A 377 35.13 8.62 21.82
N PRO A 378 33.85 8.94 21.59
CA PRO A 378 33.29 10.24 21.98
C PRO A 378 33.48 10.51 23.48
N ILE A 379 33.65 11.78 23.84
CA ILE A 379 33.42 12.25 25.20
C ILE A 379 31.91 12.54 25.30
N ASP A 380 31.22 11.80 26.17
CA ASP A 380 29.79 12.04 26.47
C ASP A 380 29.56 13.39 27.18
#